data_AF-A0A2M9QB25-F1
#
_entry.id   AF-A0A2M9QB25-F1
#
_cell.length_a   1.000
_cell.length_b   1.000
_cell.length_c   1.000
_cell.angle_alpha   90.00
_cell.angle_beta   90.00
_cell.angle_gamma   90.00
#
_symmetry.space_group_name_H-M   'P 1'
#
loop_
_entity.id
_entity.type
_entity.pdbx_description
1 polymer ?
#
loop_
_entity_poly.entity_id
_entity_poly.type
_entity_poly.pdbx_seq_one_letter_code
_entity_poly.pdbx_strand_id
1 'polypeptide(L)' 'PSQRQKLFEESIKRLDRKAVVVEIKHSSIFSESKLFYQYLIGIMRLHHYIPALT' A
#
# COMPACT_ATOMS: atom_id res chain seq x y z
N PRO A 1 9.84 14.25 2.87
CA PRO A 1 8.38 14.10 3.08
C PRO A 1 7.60 15.28 2.48
N SER A 2 6.68 14.99 1.54
CA SER A 2 5.85 16.03 0.91
C SER A 2 4.82 16.61 1.90
N GLN A 3 4.29 17.81 1.64
CA GLN A 3 3.23 18.41 2.47
C GLN A 3 1.98 17.50 2.54
N ARG A 4 1.67 16.79 1.45
CA ARG A 4 0.57 15.80 1.40
C ARG A 4 0.78 14.65 2.38
N GLN A 5 2.01 14.15 2.48
CA GLN A 5 2.35 13.06 3.39
C GLN A 5 2.13 13.48 4.85
N LYS A 6 2.58 14.68 5.23
CA LYS A 6 2.40 15.20 6.59
C LYS A 6 0.91 15.32 6.96
N LEU A 7 0.10 15.89 6.07
CA LEU A 7 -1.35 16.06 6.29
C LEU A 7 -2.08 14.71 6.47
N PHE A 8 -1.65 13.69 5.73
CA PHE A 8 -2.17 12.33 5.87
C PHE A 8 -1.78 11.72 7.22
N GLU A 9 -0.50 11.80 7.61
CA GLU A 9 0.00 11.28 8.89
C GLU A 9 -0.72 11.92 10.09
N GLU A 10 -0.95 13.23 10.06
CA GLU A 10 -1.71 13.96 11.08
C GLU A 10 -3.17 13.49 11.15
N SER A 11 -3.80 13.26 10.00
CA SER A 11 -5.19 12.78 9.94
C SER A 11 -5.34 11.36 10.47
N ILE A 12 -4.39 10.49 10.15
CA ILE A 12 -4.37 9.11 10.67
C ILE A 12 -4.11 9.08 12.18
N LYS A 13 -3.21 9.93 12.69
CA LYS A 13 -3.01 10.11 14.14
C LYS A 13 -4.28 10.56 14.86
N ARG A 14 -5.05 11.49 14.27
CA ARG A 14 -6.34 11.92 14.84
C ARG A 14 -7.41 10.83 14.88
N LEU A 15 -7.30 9.84 14.00
CA LEU A 15 -8.23 8.71 13.92
C LEU A 15 -7.80 7.51 14.79
N ASP A 16 -6.73 7.64 15.57
CA ASP A 16 -6.10 6.56 16.36
C ASP A 16 -5.82 5.30 15.53
N ARG A 17 -5.45 5.51 14.26
CA ARG A 17 -5.06 4.43 13.35
C ARG A 17 -3.56 4.49 13.12
N LYS A 18 -2.97 3.34 12.80
CA LYS A 18 -1.57 3.27 12.36
C LYS A 18 -1.53 3.33 10.84
N ALA A 19 -0.76 4.27 10.29
CA ALA A 19 -0.46 4.28 8.87
C ALA A 19 0.42 3.07 8.56
N VAL A 20 0.02 2.25 7.59
CA VAL A 20 0.87 1.18 7.06
C VAL A 20 1.70 1.79 5.94
N VAL A 21 3.00 1.89 6.16
CA VAL A 21 3.94 2.30 5.11
C VAL A 21 4.27 1.05 4.29
N VAL A 22 3.96 1.10 3.00
CA VAL A 22 4.20 0.01 2.07
C VAL A 22 5.22 0.47 1.05
N GLU A 23 6.36 -0.21 1.01
CA GLU A 23 7.36 -0.01 -0.04
C GLU A 23 6.99 -0.84 -1.27
N ILE A 24 6.62 -0.16 -2.35
CA ILE A 24 6.15 -0.77 -3.59
C ILE A 24 7.25 -0.62 -4.66
N LYS A 25 7.63 -1.74 -5.28
CA LYS A 25 8.53 -1.70 -6.45
C LYS A 25 7.81 -1.09 -7.66
N HIS A 26 8.52 -0.28 -8.45
CA HIS A 26 7.95 0.39 -9.62
C HIS A 26 7.44 -0.61 -10.67
N SER A 27 6.35 -0.32 -11.37
CA SER A 27 5.75 -1.24 -12.34
C SER A 27 6.69 -1.64 -13.48
N SER A 28 7.65 -0.78 -13.83
CA SER A 28 8.64 -1.04 -14.90
C SER A 28 9.62 -2.17 -14.60
N ILE A 29 9.72 -2.62 -13.34
CA ILE A 29 10.61 -3.75 -13.00
C ILE A 29 9.96 -5.11 -13.29
N PHE A 30 8.67 -5.13 -13.62
CA PHE A 30 7.94 -6.35 -13.95
C PHE A 30 7.86 -6.50 -15.46
N SER A 31 8.06 -7.72 -15.96
CA SER A 31 7.98 -8.02 -17.40
C SER A 31 6.56 -7.85 -17.95
N GLU A 32 5.55 -8.03 -17.10
CA GLU A 32 4.14 -7.93 -17.47
C GLU A 32 3.36 -7.15 -16.40
N SER A 33 2.40 -6.33 -16.84
CA SER A 33 1.52 -5.57 -15.95
C SER A 33 0.75 -6.48 -14.98
N LYS A 34 0.38 -7.69 -15.42
CA LYS A 34 -0.31 -8.68 -14.59
C LYS A 34 0.51 -9.09 -13.36
N LEU A 35 1.84 -9.23 -13.51
CA LEU A 35 2.74 -9.58 -12.41
C LEU A 35 2.83 -8.45 -11.39
N PHE A 36 2.88 -7.19 -11.84
CA PHE A 36 2.82 -6.03 -10.95
C PHE A 36 1.52 -6.01 -10.14
N TYR A 37 0.37 -6.26 -10.78
CA TYR A 37 -0.91 -6.32 -10.08
C TYR A 37 -0.99 -7.48 -9.08
N GLN A 38 -0.48 -8.66 -9.43
CA GLN A 38 -0.40 -9.79 -8.50
C GLN A 38 0.47 -9.47 -7.28
N TYR A 39 1.62 -8.83 -7.49
CA TYR A 39 2.49 -8.35 -6.41
C TYR A 39 1.76 -7.35 -5.49
N LEU A 40 1.09 -6.35 -6.08
CA LEU A 40 0.34 -5.35 -5.31
C LEU A 40 -0.81 -5.98 -4.51
N ILE A 41 -1.60 -6.86 -5.14
CA ILE A 41 -2.69 -7.59 -4.48
C ILE A 41 -2.15 -8.43 -3.31
N GLY A 42 -1.01 -9.11 -3.50
CA GLY A 42 -0.36 -9.89 -2.46
C GLY A 42 -0.01 -9.04 -1.24
N ILE A 43 0.64 -7.90 -1.45
CA ILE A 43 0.96 -6.94 -0.39
C ILE A 43 -0.30 -6.46 0.33
N MET A 44 -1.33 -6.05 -0.41
CA MET A 44 -2.58 -5.54 0.18
C MET A 44 -3.30 -6.60 1.02
N ARG A 45 -3.24 -7.88 0.62
CA ARG A 45 -3.76 -9.00 1.39
C ARG A 45 -2.97 -9.27 2.67
N LEU A 46 -1.63 -9.20 2.62
CA LEU A 46 -0.78 -9.33 3.80
C LEU A 46 -1.09 -8.27 4.86
N HIS A 47 -1.48 -7.07 4.44
CA HIS A 47 -1.91 -6.00 5.32
C HIS A 47 -3.42 -6.00 5.62
N HIS A 48 -4.15 -7.05 5.24
CA HIS A 48 -5.58 -7.22 5.48
C HIS A 48 -6.47 -6.10 4.90
N TYR A 49 -6.00 -5.41 3.86
CA TYR A 49 -6.79 -4.41 3.14
C TYR A 49 -7.73 -5.04 2.11
N ILE A 50 -7.38 -6.22 1.60
CA ILE A 50 -8.20 -7.04 0.71
C ILE A 50 -8.40 -8.40 1.37
N PRO A 51 -9.60 -9.01 1.28
CA PRO A 51 -9.84 -10.36 1.79
C PRO A 51 -8.87 -11.39 1.20
N ALA A 52 -8.59 -12.44 1.99
CA ALA A 52 -7.89 -13.62 1.51
C ALA A 52 -8.66 -14.27 0.35
N LEU A 53 -7.96 -15.01 -0.51
CA LEU A 53 -8.61 -15.87 -1.50
C LEU A 53 -9.30 -17.00 -0.72
N THR A 54 -10.62 -16.89 -0.57
CA THR A 54 -11.50 -18.00 -0.21
C THR A 54 -11.55 -19.01 -1.33
#